data_AF-A0A821Z676-F1
#
_entry.id   AF-A0A821Z676-F1
#
_cell.length_a   1.000
_cell.length_b   1.000
_cell.length_c   1.000
_cell.angle_alpha   90.00
_cell.angle_beta   90.00
_cell.angle_gamma   90.00
#
_symmetry.space_group_name_H-M   'P 1'
#
loop_
_entity.id
_entity.type
_entity.pdbx_description
1 polymer ?
#
loop_
_entity_poly.entity_id
_entity_poly.type
_entity_poly.pdbx_seq_one_letter_code
_entity_poly.pdbx_strand_id
1 'polypeptide(L)'
;GDLVRYRDLWPKIDSYFNIPHHEQILNENEVQIKLAEYMPKNKDVWIRIAQRENLDEKAFDYATWAFADGSLKSPNDRHGDLSKARQFGWTIEVNTFDGYIQCFDRLKQLKVIPA
;
A
#
# COMPACT_ATOMS: atom_id res chain seq x y z
N GLY A 1 -12.41 -9.07 -10.80
CA GLY A 1 -11.80 -9.91 -9.78
C GLY A 1 -12.66 -9.77 -8.54
N ASP A 2 -12.01 -9.78 -7.40
CA ASP A 2 -12.63 -9.60 -6.09
C ASP A 2 -12.97 -8.12 -5.80
N LEU A 3 -13.83 -7.93 -4.79
CA LEU A 3 -14.19 -6.63 -4.23
C LEU A 3 -13.61 -6.56 -2.82
N VAL A 4 -12.88 -5.49 -2.53
CA VAL A 4 -12.18 -5.32 -1.24
C VAL A 4 -12.29 -3.88 -0.77
N ARG A 5 -12.33 -3.71 0.55
CA ARG A 5 -12.23 -2.40 1.20
C ARG A 5 -10.91 -2.28 1.94
N TYR A 6 -10.41 -1.07 2.11
CA TYR A 6 -9.19 -0.84 2.90
C TYR A 6 -9.31 -1.35 4.33
N ARG A 7 -10.49 -1.27 4.95
CA ARG A 7 -10.76 -1.84 6.29
C ARG A 7 -10.47 -3.34 6.38
N ASP A 8 -10.69 -4.08 5.30
CA ASP A 8 -10.45 -5.53 5.25
C ASP A 8 -9.02 -5.87 4.79
N LEU A 9 -8.38 -4.98 4.03
CA LEU A 9 -7.02 -5.14 3.52
C LEU A 9 -5.96 -4.76 4.55
N TRP A 10 -6.16 -3.68 5.31
CA TRP A 10 -5.15 -3.13 6.22
C TRP A 10 -4.68 -4.13 7.29
N PRO A 11 -5.58 -4.88 7.97
CA PRO A 11 -5.16 -5.90 8.93
C PRO A 11 -4.26 -6.98 8.30
N LYS A 12 -4.46 -7.29 7.01
CA LYS A 12 -3.62 -8.25 6.28
C LYS A 12 -2.25 -7.65 5.94
N ILE A 13 -2.20 -6.37 5.58
CA ILE A 13 -0.94 -5.63 5.37
C ILE A 13 -0.15 -5.55 6.68
N ASP A 14 -0.79 -5.21 7.79
CA ASP A 14 -0.16 -5.16 9.11
C ASP A 14 0.42 -6.52 9.50
N SER A 15 -0.35 -7.60 9.28
CA SER A 15 0.11 -8.97 9.51
C SER A 15 1.30 -9.35 8.61
N TYR A 16 1.32 -8.91 7.35
CA TYR A 16 2.44 -9.20 6.43
C TYR A 16 3.75 -8.54 6.91
N PHE A 17 3.67 -7.32 7.45
CA PHE A 17 4.84 -6.58 7.97
C PHE A 17 5.13 -6.84 9.46
N ASN A 18 4.36 -7.70 10.13
CA ASN A 18 4.44 -7.94 11.58
C ASN A 18 4.32 -6.66 12.42
N ILE A 19 3.45 -5.74 11.99
CA ILE A 19 3.17 -4.49 12.70
C ILE A 19 1.89 -4.67 13.53
N PRO A 20 1.81 -4.18 14.78
CA PRO A 20 0.57 -4.18 15.54
C PRO A 20 -0.54 -3.46 14.76
N HIS A 21 -1.73 -4.07 14.70
CA HIS A 21 -2.86 -3.44 14.04
C HIS A 21 -3.31 -2.18 14.79
N HIS A 22 -3.40 -1.06 14.10
CA HIS A 22 -3.84 0.21 14.65
C HIS A 22 -5.25 0.55 14.15
N GLU A 23 -6.28 0.14 14.91
CA GLU A 23 -7.70 0.35 14.57
C GLU A 23 -8.06 1.83 14.35
N GLN A 24 -7.33 2.73 14.99
CA GLN A 24 -7.47 4.20 14.89
C GLN A 24 -7.42 4.70 13.43
N ILE A 25 -6.57 4.09 12.59
CA ILE A 25 -6.41 4.47 11.16
C ILE A 25 -7.69 4.19 10.35
N LEU A 26 -8.55 3.29 10.83
CA LEU A 26 -9.78 2.87 10.14
C LEU A 26 -11.01 3.72 10.51
N ASN A 27 -10.85 4.64 11.47
CA ASN A 27 -11.91 5.52 11.92
C ASN A 27 -12.01 6.75 11.00
N GLU A 28 -13.16 6.89 10.33
CA GLU A 28 -13.46 7.94 9.35
C GLU A 28 -13.38 9.36 9.93
N ASN A 29 -13.38 9.51 11.26
CA ASN A 29 -13.42 10.78 11.98
C ASN A 29 -12.08 11.24 12.57
N GLU A 30 -10.99 10.47 12.42
CA GLU A 30 -9.67 10.89 12.90
C GLU A 30 -8.93 11.77 11.88
N VAL A 31 -8.05 12.65 12.39
CA VAL A 31 -7.23 13.57 11.59
C VAL A 31 -6.44 12.77 10.57
N GLN A 32 -6.91 12.82 9.33
CA GLN A 32 -6.31 12.16 8.18
C GLN A 32 -4.94 12.76 7.88
N ILE A 33 -3.88 12.16 8.45
CA ILE A 33 -2.48 12.57 8.22
C ILE A 33 -2.26 12.68 6.71
N LYS A 34 -1.91 13.87 6.22
CA LYS A 34 -1.51 14.05 4.82
C LYS A 34 -0.12 13.47 4.62
N LEU A 35 -0.04 12.32 3.96
CA LEU A 35 1.21 11.61 3.73
C LEU A 35 2.20 12.51 2.98
N ALA A 36 1.73 13.29 2.01
CA ALA A 36 2.56 14.23 1.27
C ALA A 36 3.20 15.32 2.14
N GLU A 37 2.58 15.68 3.27
CA GLU A 37 3.11 16.69 4.21
C GLU A 37 3.90 16.05 5.36
N TYR A 38 3.52 14.84 5.79
CA TYR A 38 4.10 14.15 6.94
C TYR A 38 5.37 13.36 6.58
N MET A 39 5.33 12.62 5.46
CA MET A 39 6.42 11.71 5.10
C MET A 39 7.74 12.45 4.83
N PRO A 40 7.80 13.58 4.09
CA PRO A 40 9.07 14.28 3.86
C PRO A 40 9.82 14.68 5.13
N LYS A 41 9.09 14.98 6.22
CA LYS A 41 9.68 15.31 7.54
C LYS A 41 10.36 14.11 8.21
N ASN A 42 10.09 12.91 7.72
CA ASN A 42 10.64 11.64 8.21
C ASN A 42 11.67 11.03 7.25
N LYS A 43 12.14 11.77 6.24
CA LYS A 43 13.14 11.25 5.27
C LYS A 43 14.41 10.76 5.96
N ASP A 44 14.87 11.45 7.00
CA ASP A 44 16.06 11.02 7.76
C ASP A 44 15.85 9.69 8.49
N VAL A 45 14.61 9.37 8.89
CA VAL A 45 14.27 8.07 9.48
C VAL A 45 14.45 6.98 8.43
N TRP A 46 13.99 7.20 7.21
CA TRP A 46 14.19 6.26 6.11
C TRP A 46 15.67 6.02 5.82
N ILE A 47 16.48 7.09 5.71
CA ILE A 47 17.92 6.97 5.45
C ILE A 47 18.60 6.07 6.49
N ARG A 48 18.26 6.24 7.77
CA ARG A 48 18.80 5.38 8.85
C ARG A 48 18.38 3.91 8.70
N ILE A 49 17.12 3.66 8.34
CA ILE A 49 16.62 2.29 8.10
C ILE A 49 17.34 1.69 6.89
N ALA A 50 17.44 2.43 5.78
CA ALA A 50 18.08 1.98 4.56
C ALA A 50 19.55 1.64 4.77
N GLN A 51 20.28 2.45 5.53
CA GLN A 51 21.68 2.17 5.89
C GLN A 51 21.81 0.92 6.77
N ARG A 52 20.94 0.77 7.78
CA ARG A 52 20.95 -0.38 8.69
C ARG A 52 20.65 -1.69 7.96
N GLU A 53 19.69 -1.66 7.04
CA GLU A 53 19.17 -2.84 6.33
C GLU A 53 19.81 -3.03 4.94
N ASN A 54 20.78 -2.19 4.55
CA ASN A 54 21.44 -2.21 3.24
C ASN A 54 20.45 -2.12 2.05
N LEU A 55 19.58 -1.10 2.08
CA LEU A 55 18.54 -0.80 1.10
C LEU A 55 18.90 0.40 0.22
N ASP A 56 18.09 0.66 -0.82
CA ASP A 56 18.20 1.89 -1.60
C ASP A 56 17.72 3.11 -0.77
N GLU A 57 18.66 3.97 -0.37
CA GLU A 57 18.36 5.23 0.33
C GLU A 57 17.43 6.14 -0.49
N LYS A 58 17.46 6.07 -1.82
CA LYS A 58 16.61 6.85 -2.73
C LYS A 58 15.21 6.27 -2.91
N ALA A 59 14.93 5.07 -2.40
CA ALA A 59 13.60 4.45 -2.47
C ALA A 59 12.50 5.39 -1.96
N PHE A 60 12.80 6.19 -0.94
CA PHE A 60 11.88 7.19 -0.39
C PHE A 60 11.44 8.24 -1.41
N ASP A 61 12.32 8.61 -2.34
CA ASP A 61 12.04 9.62 -3.36
C ASP A 61 11.20 9.05 -4.51
N TYR A 62 11.13 7.72 -4.64
CA TYR A 62 10.24 7.06 -5.61
C TYR A 62 8.80 6.96 -5.09
N ALA A 63 8.58 7.13 -3.79
CA ALA A 63 7.26 7.01 -3.19
C ALA A 63 6.35 8.19 -3.59
N THR A 64 5.18 7.87 -4.13
CA THR A 64 4.20 8.86 -4.59
C THR A 64 3.20 9.21 -3.48
N TRP A 65 3.65 9.96 -2.46
CA TRP A 65 2.85 10.28 -1.27
C TRP A 65 1.52 10.98 -1.56
N ALA A 66 1.51 11.95 -2.48
CA ALA A 66 0.30 12.68 -2.87
C ALA A 66 -0.73 11.78 -3.59
N PHE A 67 -0.26 10.78 -4.35
CA PHE A 67 -1.14 9.78 -4.95
C PHE A 67 -1.77 8.86 -3.90
N ALA A 68 -1.00 8.48 -2.87
CA ALA A 68 -1.51 7.70 -1.74
C ALA A 68 -2.58 8.49 -0.96
N ASP A 69 -2.36 9.78 -0.70
CA ASP A 69 -3.38 10.66 -0.10
C ASP A 69 -4.69 10.64 -0.90
N GLY A 70 -4.63 10.78 -2.22
CA GLY A 70 -5.83 10.76 -3.07
C GLY A 70 -6.51 9.39 -3.19
N SER A 71 -5.73 8.31 -3.06
CA SER A 71 -6.26 6.94 -3.20
C SER A 71 -6.90 6.44 -1.91
N LEU A 72 -6.23 6.65 -0.77
CA LEU A 72 -6.68 6.19 0.54
C LEU A 72 -7.83 7.03 1.11
N LYS A 73 -7.94 8.31 0.71
CA LYS A 73 -8.95 9.25 1.24
C LYS A 73 -10.14 9.47 0.30
N SER A 74 -10.25 8.67 -0.76
CA SER A 74 -11.39 8.74 -1.67
C SER A 74 -12.67 8.41 -0.91
N PRO A 75 -13.68 9.30 -0.84
CA PRO A 75 -14.92 9.05 -0.09
C PRO A 75 -15.81 7.99 -0.74
N ASN A 76 -15.54 7.67 -2.01
CA ASN A 76 -16.34 6.75 -2.79
C ASN A 76 -15.56 5.46 -3.05
N ASP A 77 -16.25 4.33 -2.86
CA ASP A 77 -15.81 3.03 -3.34
C ASP A 77 -15.74 3.06 -4.87
N ARG A 78 -14.59 2.69 -5.44
CA ARG A 78 -14.35 2.62 -6.90
C ARG A 78 -14.21 1.17 -7.33
N HIS A 79 -15.18 0.68 -8.09
CA HIS A 79 -15.20 -0.69 -8.59
C HIS A 79 -15.21 -0.72 -10.12
N GLY A 80 -14.46 -1.66 -10.70
CA GLY A 80 -14.47 -1.93 -12.13
C GLY A 80 -15.30 -3.16 -12.46
N ASP A 81 -16.05 -3.12 -13.56
CA ASP A 81 -16.75 -4.28 -14.12
C ASP A 81 -15.90 -4.97 -15.19
N LEU A 82 -15.65 -6.26 -15.01
CA LEU A 82 -14.93 -7.10 -15.97
C LEU A 82 -15.86 -7.91 -16.89
N SER A 83 -17.18 -7.74 -16.82
CA SER A 83 -18.15 -8.52 -17.59
C SER A 83 -17.88 -8.45 -19.09
N LYS A 84 -17.52 -7.27 -19.62
CA LYS A 84 -17.15 -7.13 -21.04
C LYS A 84 -15.88 -7.92 -21.37
N ALA A 85 -14.81 -7.79 -20.58
CA ALA A 85 -13.58 -8.55 -20.82
C ALA A 85 -13.83 -10.07 -20.77
N ARG A 86 -14.67 -10.52 -19.82
CA ARG A 86 -15.07 -11.92 -19.67
C ARG A 86 -15.86 -12.44 -20.86
N GLN A 87 -16.75 -11.63 -21.45
CA GLN A 87 -17.44 -11.97 -22.70
C GLN A 87 -16.49 -12.20 -23.87
N PHE A 88 -15.33 -11.54 -23.87
CA PHE A 88 -14.28 -11.73 -24.88
C PHE A 88 -13.21 -12.76 -24.47
N GLY A 89 -13.49 -13.62 -23.48
CA GLY A 89 -12.63 -14.76 -23.12
C GLY A 89 -11.58 -14.47 -22.06
N TRP A 90 -11.56 -13.29 -21.43
CA TRP A 90 -10.69 -13.05 -20.28
C TRP A 90 -11.23 -13.70 -19.01
N THR A 91 -10.59 -14.79 -18.58
CA THR A 91 -11.02 -15.57 -17.39
C THR A 91 -10.08 -15.44 -16.19
N ILE A 92 -9.01 -14.66 -16.32
CA ILE A 92 -8.02 -14.52 -15.24
C ILE A 92 -8.63 -13.73 -14.08
N GLU A 93 -8.49 -14.30 -12.89
CA GLU A 93 -8.80 -13.67 -11.62
C GLU A 93 -7.58 -13.72 -10.71
N VAL A 94 -7.35 -12.62 -10.00
CA VAL A 94 -6.26 -12.49 -9.04
C VAL A 94 -6.89 -12.00 -7.75
N ASN A 95 -6.59 -12.67 -6.64
CA ASN A 95 -6.95 -12.16 -5.32
C ASN A 95 -6.16 -10.87 -5.07
N THR A 96 -6.86 -9.80 -4.67
CA THR A 96 -6.22 -8.49 -4.53
C THR A 96 -5.05 -8.55 -3.53
N PHE A 97 -5.20 -9.26 -2.41
CA PHE A 97 -4.13 -9.34 -1.41
C PHE A 97 -2.92 -10.15 -1.90
N ASP A 98 -3.11 -11.21 -2.67
CA ASP A 98 -1.99 -11.93 -3.31
C ASP A 98 -1.19 -11.00 -4.24
N GLY A 99 -1.87 -10.07 -4.92
CA GLY A 99 -1.22 -9.02 -5.71
C GLY A 99 -0.35 -8.08 -4.87
N TYR A 100 -0.82 -7.70 -3.67
CA TYR A 100 -0.02 -6.92 -2.72
C TYR A 100 1.22 -7.69 -2.26
N ILE A 101 1.06 -8.97 -1.87
CA ILE A 101 2.19 -9.82 -1.46
C ILE A 101 3.24 -9.90 -2.56
N GLN A 102 2.83 -10.19 -3.80
CA GLN A 102 3.75 -10.25 -4.94
C GLN A 102 4.51 -8.93 -5.14
N CYS A 103 3.83 -7.79 -5.01
CA CYS A 103 4.47 -6.47 -5.08
C CYS A 103 5.47 -6.27 -3.93
N PHE A 104 5.09 -6.56 -2.68
CA PHE A 104 5.95 -6.39 -1.52
C PHE A 104 7.18 -7.30 -1.57
N ASP A 105 7.00 -8.58 -1.89
CA ASP A 105 8.09 -9.53 -2.07
C ASP A 105 9.06 -9.07 -3.16
N ARG A 106 8.53 -8.52 -4.25
CA ARG A 106 9.36 -7.97 -5.32
C ARG A 106 10.16 -6.75 -4.85
N LEU A 107 9.56 -5.86 -4.07
CA LEU A 107 10.24 -4.69 -3.50
C LEU A 107 11.33 -5.11 -2.50
N LYS A 108 11.10 -6.16 -1.69
CA LYS A 108 12.10 -6.76 -0.79
C LYS A 108 13.28 -7.32 -1.57
N GLN A 109 13.02 -8.11 -2.60
CA GLN A 109 14.07 -8.67 -3.50
C GLN A 109 14.92 -7.58 -4.14
N LEU A 110 14.31 -6.45 -4.49
CA LEU A 110 14.97 -5.29 -5.08
C LEU A 110 15.62 -4.36 -4.04
N LYS A 111 15.56 -4.71 -2.75
CA LYS A 111 16.08 -3.89 -1.64
C LYS A 111 15.49 -2.48 -1.59
N VAL A 112 14.23 -2.34 -2.01
CA VAL A 112 13.47 -1.09 -1.92
C VAL A 112 12.83 -0.94 -0.54
N ILE A 113 12.42 -2.06 0.08
CA ILE A 113 11.88 -2.12 1.44
C ILE A 113 12.56 -3.21 2.26
N PRO A 114 12.55 -3.13 3.62
CA PRO A 114 13.09 -4.18 4.47
C PRO A 114 12.38 -5.53 4.27
N ALA A 115 13.12 -6.61 4.47
CA ALA A 115 12.63 -7.99 4.39
C ALA A 115 11.70 -8.35 5.56
#